data_AF-A0A085F042-F1
#
_entry.id   AF-A0A085F042-F1
#
_cell.length_a   1.000
_cell.length_b   1.000
_cell.length_c   1.000
_cell.angle_alpha   90.00
_cell.angle_beta   90.00
_cell.angle_gamma   90.00
#
_symmetry.space_group_name_H-M   'P 1'
#
loop_
_entity.id
_entity.type
_entity.pdbx_description
1 polymer ?
#
loop_
_entity_poly.entity_id
_entity_poly.type
_entity_poly.pdbx_seq_one_letter_code
_entity_poly.pdbx_strand_id
1 'polypeptide(L)' 'MTAVPELKPETPTVCITCHEDYRYALQRIGQIEDAKPQSVEAIELDALRAAIVAYETRKESPPGGPRMTSAA' A
#
# COMPACT_ATOMS: atom_id res chain seq x y z
N MET A 1 -27.81 -2.63 -26.87
CA MET A 1 -27.47 -1.77 -25.72
C MET A 1 -26.66 -2.60 -24.76
N THR A 2 -25.34 -2.42 -24.74
CA THR A 2 -24.43 -3.18 -23.86
C THR A 2 -24.31 -2.45 -22.53
N ALA A 3 -24.63 -3.17 -21.45
CA ALA A 3 -24.57 -2.67 -20.08
C ALA A 3 -23.16 -2.19 -19.72
N VAL A 4 -23.08 -0.94 -19.26
CA VAL A 4 -21.88 -0.39 -18.63
C VAL A 4 -21.82 -0.98 -17.22
N PRO A 5 -20.78 -1.75 -16.86
CA PRO A 5 -20.63 -2.21 -15.49
C PRO A 5 -20.42 -1.00 -14.59
N GLU A 6 -21.25 -0.86 -13.56
CA GLU A 6 -21.02 0.07 -12.45
C GLU A 6 -19.65 -0.25 -11.83
N LEU A 7 -18.63 0.53 -12.22
CA LEU A 7 -17.35 0.57 -11.54
C LEU A 7 -17.63 1.16 -10.15
N LYS A 8 -17.74 0.25 -9.17
CA LYS A 8 -17.67 0.53 -7.73
C LYS A 8 -16.55 1.55 -7.50
N PRO A 9 -16.67 2.46 -6.51
CA PRO A 9 -15.64 3.45 -6.25
C PRO A 9 -14.32 2.72 -6.07
N GLU A 10 -13.48 2.80 -7.09
CA GLU A 10 -12.15 2.23 -7.11
C GLU A 10 -11.39 3.05 -6.08
N THR A 11 -11.44 2.58 -4.83
CA THR A 11 -10.64 3.14 -3.76
C THR A 11 -9.22 3.07 -4.29
N PRO A 12 -8.56 4.22 -4.55
CA PRO A 12 -7.29 4.23 -5.23
C PRO A 12 -6.34 3.36 -4.41
N THR A 13 -6.04 2.19 -4.94
CA THR A 13 -5.26 1.19 -4.22
C THR A 13 -3.81 1.60 -4.42
N VAL A 14 -3.28 2.41 -3.50
CA VAL A 14 -1.91 2.88 -3.58
C VAL A 14 -0.99 1.66 -3.46
N CYS A 15 -0.34 1.28 -4.56
CA CYS A 15 0.58 0.16 -4.60
C CYS A 15 2.02 0.69 -4.65
N ILE A 16 2.79 0.48 -3.59
CA ILE A 16 4.23 0.78 -3.58
C ILE A 16 4.96 -0.40 -4.20
N THR A 17 5.60 -0.19 -5.34
CA THR A 17 6.29 -1.26 -6.09
C THR A 17 7.80 -1.06 -6.10
N CYS A 18 8.27 0.18 -6.03
CA CYS A 18 9.67 0.53 -6.00
C CYS A 18 10.06 1.38 -4.78
N HIS A 19 11.37 1.60 -4.61
CA HIS A 19 11.85 2.42 -3.50
C HIS A 19 11.57 3.92 -3.69
N GLU A 20 11.40 4.39 -4.93
CA GLU A 20 10.96 5.76 -5.18
C GLU A 20 9.51 5.97 -4.73
N ASP A 21 8.60 5.06 -5.08
CA ASP A 21 7.21 5.07 -4.59
C ASP A 21 7.16 5.13 -3.06
N TYR A 22 8.04 4.37 -2.40
CA TYR A 22 8.15 4.36 -0.94
C TYR A 22 8.56 5.73 -0.38
N ARG A 23 9.54 6.39 -1.00
CA ARG A 23 9.96 7.76 -0.59
C ARG A 23 8.85 8.78 -0.81
N TYR A 24 8.14 8.69 -1.94
CA TYR A 24 7.00 9.57 -2.21
C TYR A 24 5.86 9.33 -1.22
N ALA A 25 5.56 8.07 -0.89
CA ALA A 25 4.53 7.73 0.09
C ALA A 25 4.84 8.31 1.48
N LEU A 26 6.09 8.21 1.93
CA LEU A 26 6.53 8.83 3.20
C LEU A 26 6.39 10.36 3.18
N GLN A 27 6.80 11.00 2.09
CA GLN A 27 6.65 12.45 1.93
C GLN A 27 5.18 12.85 1.95
N ARG A 28 4.33 12.10 1.26
CA ARG A 28 2.89 12.36 1.18
C ARG A 28 2.22 12.22 2.54
N ILE A 29 2.58 11.19 3.33
CA ILE A 29 2.11 11.04 4.71
C ILE A 29 2.42 12.29 5.54
N GLY A 30 3.65 12.82 5.47
CA GLY A 30 4.00 14.05 6.19
C GLY A 30 3.24 15.30 5.73
N GLN A 31 2.69 15.32 4.50
CA GLN A 31 1.85 16.42 4.03
C GLN A 31 0.40 16.32 4.52
N ILE A 32 -0.07 15.11 4.82
CA ILE A 32 -1.47 14.83 5.15
C ILE A 32 -1.66 14.25 6.55
N GLU A 33 -0.63 14.24 7.39
CA GLU A 33 -0.69 13.67 8.75
C GLU A 33 -1.69 14.40 9.66
N ASP A 34 -1.88 15.70 9.44
CA ASP A 34 -2.85 16.54 10.14
C ASP A 34 -4.21 16.62 9.41
N ALA A 35 -4.46 15.71 8.46
CA ALA A 35 -5.74 15.66 7.76
C ALA A 35 -6.90 15.50 8.74
N LYS A 36 -8.01 16.19 8.46
CA LYS A 36 -9.21 16.07 9.28
C LYS A 36 -9.73 14.63 9.21
N PRO A 37 -10.20 14.06 10.33
CA PRO A 37 -10.85 12.76 10.32
C PRO A 37 -11.98 12.74 9.28
N GLN A 38 -12.13 11.63 8.57
CA GLN A 38 -13.15 11.43 7.52
C GLN A 38 -12.97 12.29 6.26
N SER A 39 -11.85 13.01 6.12
CA SER A 39 -11.49 13.64 4.85
C SER A 39 -10.92 12.60 3.87
N VAL A 40 -10.86 12.95 2.58
CA VAL A 40 -10.27 12.09 1.56
C VAL A 40 -8.80 11.83 1.87
N GLU A 41 -8.10 12.81 2.42
CA GLU A 41 -6.71 12.71 2.85
C GLU A 41 -6.53 11.75 4.03
N ALA A 42 -7.48 11.66 4.96
CA ALA A 42 -7.42 10.65 6.02
C ALA A 42 -7.53 9.22 5.46
N ILE A 43 -8.39 9.03 4.45
CA ILE A 43 -8.53 7.75 3.74
C ILE A 43 -7.24 7.44 2.95
N GLU A 44 -6.67 8.44 2.29
CA GLU A 44 -5.39 8.33 1.57
C GLU A 44 -4.24 7.97 2.53
N LEU A 45 -4.19 8.59 3.71
CA LEU A 45 -3.20 8.34 4.74
C LEU A 45 -3.25 6.88 5.22
N ASP A 46 -4.44 6.36 5.50
CA ASP A 46 -4.61 4.96 5.90
C ASP A 46 -4.16 4.00 4.78
N ALA A 47 -4.51 4.31 3.53
CA ALA A 47 -4.07 3.52 2.38
C ALA A 47 -2.55 3.53 2.19
N LEU A 48 -1.90 4.69 2.33
CA LEU A 48 -0.46 4.86 2.24
C LEU A 48 0.29 4.09 3.34
N ARG A 49 -0.21 4.14 4.57
CA ARG A 49 0.36 3.37 5.69
C ARG A 49 0.27 1.87 5.44
N ALA A 50 -0.87 1.37 4.97
CA ALA A 50 -1.03 -0.04 4.62
C ALA A 50 -0.08 -0.46 3.48
N ALA A 51 0.07 0.38 2.46
CA ALA A 51 0.95 0.13 1.32
C ALA A 51 2.44 0.08 1.72
N ILE A 52 2.85 0.95 2.65
CA ILE A 52 4.21 0.95 3.23
C ILE A 52 4.49 -0.35 3.96
N VAL A 53 3.60 -0.77 4.86
CA VAL A 53 3.76 -2.02 5.61
C VAL A 53 3.89 -3.22 4.67
N ALA A 54 3.08 -3.26 3.60
CA ALA A 54 3.16 -4.32 2.60
C ALA A 54 4.49 -4.29 1.81
N TYR A 55 5.01 -3.11 1.49
CA TYR A 55 6.32 -2.97 0.86
C TYR A 55 7.47 -3.40 1.79
N GLU A 56 7.46 -2.93 3.04
CA GLU A 56 8.46 -3.27 4.06
C GLU A 56 8.48 -4.77 4.34
N THR A 57 7.31 -5.39 4.51
CA THR A 57 7.19 -6.85 4.71
C THR A 57 7.82 -7.64 3.56
N ARG A 58 7.62 -7.20 2.31
CA ARG A 58 8.25 -7.82 1.12
C ARG A 58 9.75 -7.53 1.02
N LYS A 59 10.22 -6.42 1.57
CA LYS A 59 11.65 -6.07 1.63
C LYS A 59 12.39 -6.88 2.69
N GLU A 60 11.77 -7.07 3.85
CA GLU A 60 12.31 -7.83 4.98
C GLU A 60 12.23 -9.35 4.75
N SER A 61 11.26 -9.79 3.94
CA SER A 61 11.21 -11.16 3.44
C SER A 61 12.07 -11.27 2.18
N PRO A 62 13.33 -11.76 2.22
CA PRO A 62 13.98 -12.17 0.98
C PRO A 62 13.08 -13.19 0.27
N PRO A 63 13.13 -13.31 -1.07
CA PRO A 63 12.36 -14.32 -1.82
C PRO A 63 12.80 -15.78 -1.54
N GLY A 64 13.35 -16.07 -0.37
CA GLY A 64 13.77 -17.39 0.09
C GLY A 64 13.38 -17.63 1.55
N GLY A 65 12.15 -18.12 1.77
CA GLY A 65 11.73 -18.79 2.99
C GLY A 65 10.43 -19.55 2.73
N PRO A 66 10.33 -20.86 3.00
CA PRO A 66 11.10 -21.60 3.98
C PRO A 66 12.29 -22.36 3.39
N ARG A 67 13.44 -22.25 4.05
CA ARG A 67 14.47 -23.29 4.04
C ARG A 67 13.79 -24.55 4.60
N MET A 68 13.36 -25.45 3.73
CA MET A 68 13.02 -26.82 4.11
C MET A 68 14.22 -27.37 4.87
N THR A 69 14.07 -27.48 6.18
CA THR A 69 14.97 -28.25 7.02
C THR A 69 14.87 -29.68 6.54
N SER A 70 15.96 -30.17 5.95
CA SER A 70 16.24 -31.58 5.79
C SER A 70 16.09 -32.28 7.14
N ALA A 71 15.24 -33.30 7.16
CA ALA A 71 15.18 -34.37 8.17
C ALA A 71 14.31 -35.47 7.55
N ALA A 72 14.69 -36.74 7.51
CA ALA A 72 15.94 -37.46 7.63
C ALA A 72 15.71 -38.78 6.86
#